data_AF-A0AA50H8Z7-F1
#
_entry.id   AF-A0AA50H8Z7-F1
#
_cell.length_a   1.000
_cell.length_b   1.000
_cell.length_c   1.000
_cell.angle_alpha   90.00
_cell.angle_beta   90.00
_cell.angle_gamma   90.00
#
_symmetry.space_group_name_H-M   'P 1'
#
loop_
_entity.id
_entity.type
_entity.pdbx_description
1 polymer ?
#
loop_
_entity_poly.entity_id
_entity_poly.type
_entity_poly.pdbx_seq_one_letter_code
_entity_poly.pdbx_strand_id
1 'polypeptide(L)'
;MKYGLLASLITLGLAVPASAALSGFYDASEQVQAVVGSDKVSFAMGGRAFDTLEQVRTRDNGQIEWRVQNSECYVIVTLTPVPPAEPGKTTYEVANVSACEGSDLEGAESGF
;
A
#
# COMPACT_ATOMS: atom_id res chain seq x y z
N MET A 1 27.51 -53.34 -20.65
CA MET A 1 27.77 -52.07 -19.93
C MET A 1 27.46 -50.91 -20.88
N LYS A 2 26.23 -50.39 -20.92
CA LYS A 2 25.86 -49.39 -21.95
C LYS A 2 24.64 -48.52 -21.61
N TYR A 3 24.45 -48.09 -20.38
CA TYR A 3 23.37 -47.13 -20.03
C TYR A 3 23.78 -46.14 -18.93
N GLY A 4 25.04 -45.70 -18.92
CA GLY A 4 25.61 -44.92 -17.81
C GLY A 4 25.70 -43.41 -17.99
N LEU A 5 25.08 -42.79 -19.02
CA LEU A 5 25.45 -41.42 -19.41
C LEU A 5 24.29 -40.55 -19.91
N LEU A 6 23.11 -40.67 -19.29
CA LEU A 6 21.91 -39.90 -19.69
C LEU A 6 21.17 -39.23 -18.51
N ALA A 7 21.83 -39.07 -17.35
CA ALA A 7 21.18 -38.58 -16.12
C ALA A 7 21.69 -37.20 -15.62
N SER A 8 22.33 -36.38 -16.47
CA SER A 8 22.99 -35.14 -16.02
C SER A 8 22.49 -33.84 -16.65
N LEU A 9 21.31 -33.83 -17.30
CA LEU A 9 20.83 -32.68 -18.10
C LEU A 9 19.56 -31.98 -17.58
N ILE A 10 19.11 -32.24 -16.35
CA ILE A 10 17.82 -31.72 -15.83
C ILE A 10 17.97 -30.56 -14.82
N THR A 11 19.17 -30.11 -14.45
CA THR A 11 19.35 -29.18 -13.31
C THR A 11 19.53 -27.69 -13.63
N LEU A 12 19.42 -27.24 -14.89
CA LEU A 12 19.73 -25.84 -15.28
C LEU A 12 18.51 -24.92 -15.52
N GLY A 13 17.28 -25.36 -15.22
CA GLY A 13 16.08 -24.71 -15.76
C GLY A 13 15.26 -23.78 -14.85
N LEU A 14 15.56 -23.62 -13.56
CA LEU A 14 14.62 -22.94 -12.63
C LEU A 14 15.25 -21.88 -11.73
N ALA A 15 16.28 -21.17 -12.22
CA ALA A 15 16.63 -19.86 -11.66
C ALA A 15 15.64 -18.79 -12.15
N VAL A 16 14.34 -19.02 -11.94
CA VAL A 16 13.38 -17.91 -11.96
C VAL A 16 13.77 -17.07 -10.75
N PRO A 17 14.07 -15.76 -10.88
CA PRO A 17 14.16 -14.95 -9.71
C PRO A 17 12.79 -15.08 -9.05
N ALA A 18 12.77 -15.71 -7.88
CA ALA A 18 11.69 -15.53 -6.94
C ALA A 18 11.81 -14.07 -6.52
N SER A 19 11.32 -13.16 -7.37
CA SER A 19 10.79 -11.89 -6.92
C SER A 19 9.71 -12.32 -5.95
N ALA A 20 10.08 -12.42 -4.68
CA ALA A 20 9.16 -12.67 -3.59
C ALA A 20 8.25 -11.44 -3.59
N ALA A 21 7.22 -11.49 -4.43
CA ALA A 21 6.14 -10.53 -4.39
C ALA A 21 5.67 -10.58 -2.94
N LEU A 22 5.93 -9.49 -2.22
CA LEU A 22 5.44 -9.33 -0.85
C LEU A 22 3.96 -9.72 -0.87
N SER A 23 3.50 -10.44 0.16
CA SER A 23 2.07 -10.68 0.26
C SER A 23 1.34 -9.34 0.27
N GLY A 24 0.10 -9.32 -0.23
CA GLY A 24 -0.71 -8.08 -0.22
C GLY A 24 -0.83 -7.47 1.18
N PHE A 25 -0.72 -8.27 2.24
CA PHE A 25 -0.65 -7.80 3.61
C PHE A 25 0.59 -6.93 3.87
N TYR A 26 1.79 -7.39 3.50
CA TYR A 26 3.00 -6.61 3.72
C TYR A 26 3.01 -5.35 2.85
N ASP A 27 2.54 -5.44 1.61
CA ASP A 27 2.42 -4.28 0.74
C ASP A 27 1.47 -3.22 1.32
N ALA A 28 0.29 -3.64 1.79
CA ALA A 28 -0.64 -2.76 2.48
C ALA A 28 -0.02 -2.16 3.76
N SER A 29 0.81 -2.90 4.49
CA SER A 29 1.48 -2.37 5.68
C SER A 29 2.47 -1.25 5.36
N GLU A 30 3.18 -1.32 4.23
CA GLU A 30 4.05 -0.25 3.75
C GLU A 30 3.25 0.99 3.37
N GLN A 31 2.10 0.80 2.71
CA GLN A 31 1.18 1.88 2.36
C GLN A 31 0.65 2.58 3.61
N VAL A 32 0.18 1.82 4.60
CA VAL A 32 -0.30 2.35 5.89
C VAL A 32 0.80 3.14 6.60
N GLN A 33 2.02 2.60 6.67
CA GLN A 33 3.14 3.32 7.27
C GLN A 33 3.43 4.65 6.55
N ALA A 34 3.36 4.68 5.23
CA ALA A 34 3.55 5.90 4.45
C ALA A 34 2.45 6.95 4.71
N VAL A 35 1.20 6.51 4.89
CA VAL A 35 0.08 7.42 5.23
C VAL A 35 0.23 7.96 6.65
N VAL A 36 0.41 7.07 7.64
CA VAL A 36 0.45 7.42 9.06
C VAL A 36 1.69 8.24 9.43
N GLY A 37 2.83 7.94 8.79
CA GLY A 37 4.08 8.67 9.00
C GLY A 37 4.19 10.01 8.27
N SER A 38 3.13 10.46 7.57
CA SER A 38 3.19 11.66 6.75
C SER A 38 2.78 12.93 7.49
N ASP A 39 3.70 13.89 7.59
CA ASP A 39 3.40 15.24 8.09
C ASP A 39 2.32 15.95 7.26
N LYS A 40 2.25 15.67 5.94
CA LYS A 40 1.23 16.24 5.06
C LYS A 40 -0.18 15.77 5.45
N VAL A 41 -0.30 14.48 5.77
CA VAL A 41 -1.57 13.88 6.22
C VAL A 41 -1.92 14.42 7.60
N SER A 42 -0.95 14.46 8.53
CA SER A 42 -1.15 15.04 9.86
C SER A 42 -1.64 16.49 9.78
N PHE A 43 -1.00 17.32 8.95
CA PHE A 43 -1.38 18.71 8.75
C PHE A 43 -2.79 18.85 8.15
N ALA A 44 -3.13 18.04 7.14
CA ALA A 44 -4.45 18.05 6.52
C ALA A 44 -5.56 17.64 7.50
N MET A 45 -5.26 16.73 8.44
CA MET A 45 -6.14 16.32 9.54
C MET A 45 -6.13 17.30 10.73
N GLY A 46 -5.45 18.45 10.62
CA GLY A 46 -5.36 19.44 11.68
C GLY A 46 -4.59 18.98 12.92
N GLY A 47 -3.68 18.01 12.76
CA GLY A 47 -2.89 17.42 13.86
C GLY A 47 -3.67 16.47 14.77
N ARG A 48 -4.90 16.09 14.38
CA ARG A 48 -5.77 15.20 15.15
C ARG A 48 -5.54 13.73 14.78
N ALA A 49 -5.93 12.84 15.69
CA ALA A 49 -5.99 11.42 15.38
C ALA A 49 -7.06 11.14 14.31
N PHE A 50 -6.87 10.08 13.54
CA PHE A 50 -7.86 9.53 12.63
C PHE A 50 -8.47 8.27 13.24
N ASP A 51 -9.74 8.02 12.93
CA ASP A 51 -10.53 6.89 13.41
C ASP A 51 -10.52 5.75 12.39
N THR A 52 -10.52 6.11 11.10
CA THR A 52 -10.60 5.16 9.98
C THR A 52 -9.51 5.41 8.96
N LEU A 53 -8.94 4.32 8.45
CA LEU A 53 -7.99 4.30 7.35
C LEU A 53 -8.39 3.18 6.38
N GLU A 54 -8.83 3.54 5.18
CA GLU A 54 -9.40 2.62 4.19
C GLU A 54 -8.76 2.82 2.81
N GLN A 55 -8.37 1.75 2.14
CA GLN A 55 -7.94 1.83 0.74
C GLN A 55 -9.18 1.93 -0.15
N VAL A 56 -9.31 3.05 -0.87
CA VAL A 56 -10.49 3.33 -1.70
C VAL A 56 -10.36 2.70 -3.07
N ARG A 57 -9.19 2.85 -3.71
CA ARG A 57 -8.91 2.30 -5.03
C ARG A 57 -7.43 2.29 -5.38
N THR A 58 -7.10 1.47 -6.36
CA THR A 58 -5.85 1.58 -7.14
C THR A 58 -6.20 2.15 -8.50
N ARG A 59 -5.53 3.24 -8.90
CA ARG A 59 -5.69 3.88 -10.21
C ARG A 59 -4.98 3.07 -11.29
N ASP A 60 -5.37 3.29 -12.55
CA ASP A 60 -4.77 2.64 -13.72
C ASP A 60 -3.26 2.92 -13.88
N ASN A 61 -2.78 4.03 -13.33
CA ASN A 61 -1.35 4.39 -13.32
C ASN A 61 -0.56 3.78 -12.15
N GLY A 62 -1.17 2.90 -11.35
CA GLY A 62 -0.55 2.25 -10.19
C GLY A 62 -0.54 3.09 -8.91
N GLN A 63 -1.07 4.33 -8.94
CA GLN A 63 -1.25 5.10 -7.70
C GLN A 63 -2.35 4.48 -6.84
N ILE A 64 -2.18 4.55 -5.52
CA ILE A 64 -3.16 4.03 -4.57
C ILE A 64 -3.78 5.18 -3.80
N GLU A 65 -5.10 5.17 -3.65
CA GLU A 65 -5.82 6.13 -2.85
C GLU A 65 -6.31 5.52 -1.54
N TRP A 66 -6.00 6.22 -0.45
CA TRP A 66 -6.49 5.91 0.89
C TRP A 66 -7.39 7.04 1.38
N ARG A 67 -8.51 6.68 1.99
CA ARG A 67 -9.34 7.59 2.78
C ARG A 67 -8.86 7.53 4.23
N VAL A 68 -8.48 8.68 4.75
CA VAL A 68 -8.17 8.89 6.17
C VAL A 68 -9.30 9.74 6.74
N GLN A 69 -9.93 9.28 7.80
CA GLN A 69 -11.14 9.93 8.33
C GLN A 69 -11.11 10.02 9.85
N ASN A 70 -11.63 11.12 10.37
CA ASN A 70 -12.01 11.27 11.77
C ASN A 70 -13.46 11.75 11.90
N SER A 71 -13.88 12.01 13.13
CA SER A 71 -15.22 12.54 13.46
C SER A 71 -15.57 13.91 12.85
N GLU A 72 -14.61 14.65 12.29
CA GLU A 72 -14.84 15.99 11.74
C GLU A 72 -14.71 16.05 10.21
N CYS A 73 -13.80 15.27 9.62
CA CYS A 73 -13.60 15.22 8.18
C CYS A 73 -12.89 13.95 7.69
N TYR A 74 -12.86 13.80 6.38
CA TYR A 74 -11.97 12.89 5.69
C TYR A 74 -11.06 13.60 4.70
N VAL A 75 -9.94 12.97 4.40
CA VAL A 75 -9.02 13.34 3.32
C VAL A 75 -8.74 12.12 2.45
N ILE A 76 -8.47 12.36 1.17
CA ILE A 76 -7.97 11.37 0.22
C ILE A 76 -6.47 11.55 0.07
N VAL A 77 -5.72 10.51 0.42
CA VAL A 77 -4.27 10.44 0.32
C VAL A 77 -3.91 9.61 -0.90
N THR A 78 -3.18 10.21 -1.84
CA THR A 78 -2.67 9.51 -3.03
C THR A 78 -1.21 9.10 -2.81
N LEU A 79 -0.95 7.80 -2.85
CA LEU A 79 0.36 7.19 -2.77
C LEU A 79 0.91 6.89 -4.16
N THR A 80 2.21 7.12 -4.35
CA THR A 80 2.96 6.65 -5.51
C THR A 80 3.90 5.52 -5.08
N PRO A 81 3.84 4.34 -5.73
CA PRO A 81 4.79 3.26 -5.47
C PRO A 81 6.20 3.64 -5.96
N VAL A 82 7.19 3.42 -5.11
CA VAL A 82 8.61 3.62 -5.40
C VAL A 82 9.30 2.25 -5.42
N PRO A 83 9.73 1.75 -6.60
CA PRO A 83 10.40 0.48 -6.70
C PRO A 83 11.81 0.56 -6.08
N PRO A 84 12.32 -0.54 -5.49
CA PRO A 84 13.65 -0.55 -4.90
C PRO A 84 14.74 -0.55 -5.99
N ALA A 85 15.87 0.09 -5.71
CA ALA A 85 17.02 0.13 -6.63
C ALA A 85 17.77 -1.22 -6.73
N GLU A 86 17.68 -2.02 -5.68
CA GLU A 86 18.26 -3.36 -5.53
C GLU A 86 17.16 -4.35 -5.13
N PRO A 87 17.39 -5.68 -5.09
CA PRO A 87 16.40 -6.61 -4.56
C PRO A 87 15.88 -6.16 -3.18
N GLY A 88 14.58 -5.89 -3.10
CA GLY A 88 13.95 -5.26 -1.94
C GLY A 88 12.45 -5.12 -2.09
N LYS A 89 11.83 -4.40 -1.15
CA LYS A 89 10.38 -4.10 -1.16
C LYS A 89 10.09 -2.78 -1.89
N THR A 90 8.92 -2.68 -2.51
CA THR A 90 8.34 -1.40 -2.93
C THR A 90 8.03 -0.56 -1.69
N THR A 91 8.39 0.71 -1.71
CA THR A 91 7.98 1.70 -0.70
C THR A 91 6.98 2.68 -1.31
N TYR A 92 6.41 3.56 -0.50
CA TYR A 92 5.36 4.47 -0.94
C TYR A 92 5.63 5.90 -0.50
N GLU A 93 5.36 6.85 -1.40
CA GLU A 93 5.44 8.28 -1.12
C GLU A 93 4.08 8.95 -1.23
N VAL A 94 3.80 9.90 -0.32
CA VAL A 94 2.59 10.73 -0.37
C VAL A 94 2.74 11.81 -1.45
N ALA A 95 2.13 11.54 -2.61
CA ALA A 95 2.12 12.43 -3.76
C ALA A 95 1.14 13.61 -3.58
N ASN A 96 -0.05 13.33 -3.05
CA ASN A 96 -1.08 14.34 -2.82
C ASN A 96 -1.94 14.00 -1.61
N VAL A 97 -2.45 15.03 -0.94
CA VAL A 97 -3.47 14.94 0.11
C VAL A 97 -4.56 15.96 -0.24
N SER A 98 -5.82 15.53 -0.28
CA SER A 98 -6.94 16.44 -0.52
C SER A 98 -7.12 17.42 0.65
N ALA A 99 -7.96 18.43 0.44
CA ALA A 99 -8.49 19.20 1.56
C ALA A 99 -9.37 18.30 2.45
N CYS A 100 -9.50 18.70 3.72
CA CYS A 100 -10.43 18.13 4.69
C CYS A 100 -11.87 18.43 4.22
N GLU A 101 -12.60 17.38 3.87
CA GLU A 101 -14.00 17.42 3.43
C GLU A 101 -14.86 16.79 4.54
N GLY A 102 -16.01 17.39 4.90
CA GLY A 102 -16.78 17.07 6.11
C GLY A 102 -16.99 15.58 6.40
N SER A 103 -17.19 15.21 7.67
CA SER A 103 -17.22 13.81 8.11
C SER A 103 -18.46 13.04 7.66
N ASP A 104 -18.26 11.95 6.91
CA ASP A 104 -19.32 10.96 6.62
C ASP A 104 -19.76 10.14 7.87
N LEU A 105 -19.11 10.29 9.03
CA LEU A 105 -19.38 9.51 10.24
C LEU A 105 -20.64 9.96 11.03
N GLU A 106 -21.23 11.12 10.70
CA GLU A 106 -22.43 11.64 11.39
C GLU A 106 -23.71 10.81 11.15
N GLY A 107 -23.66 9.77 10.32
CA GLY A 107 -24.81 8.91 9.99
C GLY A 107 -24.97 7.63 10.83
N ALA A 108 -24.08 7.34 11.79
CA ALA A 108 -24.06 6.03 12.47
C ALA A 108 -24.88 5.94 13.78
N GLU A 109 -25.49 7.03 14.27
CA GLU A 109 -26.08 7.06 15.62
C GLU A 109 -27.63 7.04 15.70
N SER A 110 -28.38 6.78 14.62
CA SER A 110 -29.86 6.76 14.67
C SER A 110 -30.50 5.36 14.72
N GLY A 111 -29.96 4.45 15.53
CA GLY A 111 -30.49 3.08 15.60
C GLY A 111 -30.17 2.33 16.89
N PHE A 112 -30.85 2.69 17.98
CA PHE A 112 -31.19 1.77 19.06
C PHE A 112 -32.59 2.08 19.60
#